data_AF-A0ABD2H3K8-F1
#
_entry.id   AF-A0ABD2H3K8-F1
#
_cell.length_a   1.000
_cell.length_b   1.000
_cell.length_c   1.000
_cell.angle_alpha   90.00
_cell.angle_beta   90.00
_cell.angle_gamma   90.00
#
_symmetry.space_group_name_H-M   'P 1'
#
loop_
_entity.id
_entity.type
_entity.pdbx_description
1 polymer ?
#
loop_
_entity_poly.entity_id
_entity_poly.type
_entity_poly.pdbx_seq_one_letter_code
_entity_poly.pdbx_strand_id
1 'polypeptide(L)'
;MQKLQYIQNSAARILMRVRKYDHITPILKTLHWLPVELRIEFKVSVLTHQCVHGTAPPYLKELLTTHTSLRTTRSSNSYLLKPPRTKLRTMGDRAFCSAAPSLWNALPDHMRAPQSVEAFKKGLKTHLFKRAFA
;
A
#
# COMPACT_ATOMS: atom_id res chain seq x y z
N MET A 1 -7.59 -10.03 10.24
CA MET A 1 -7.93 -8.64 9.83
C MET A 1 -9.22 -8.13 10.47
N GLN A 2 -10.31 -8.92 10.49
CA GLN A 2 -11.63 -8.46 10.99
C GLN A 2 -11.61 -7.82 12.38
N LYS A 3 -10.89 -8.41 13.36
CA LYS A 3 -10.80 -7.84 14.73
C LYS A 3 -10.28 -6.40 14.75
N LEU A 4 -9.24 -6.09 13.96
CA LEU A 4 -8.69 -4.73 13.87
C LEU A 4 -9.66 -3.77 13.19
N GLN A 5 -10.36 -4.23 12.16
CA GLN A 5 -11.40 -3.43 11.51
C GLN A 5 -12.54 -3.11 12.47
N TYR A 6 -12.97 -4.07 13.29
CA TYR A 6 -13.97 -3.83 14.34
C TYR A 6 -13.52 -2.77 15.34
N ILE A 7 -12.27 -2.80 15.80
CA ILE A 7 -11.74 -1.79 16.72
C ILE A 7 -11.76 -0.39 16.05
N GLN A 8 -11.31 -0.28 14.79
CA GLN A 8 -11.38 0.98 14.05
C GLN A 8 -12.82 1.48 13.90
N ASN A 9 -13.74 0.58 13.56
CA ASN A 9 -15.15 0.90 13.37
C ASN A 9 -15.77 1.41 14.67
N SER A 10 -15.50 0.75 15.80
CA SER A 10 -15.97 1.19 17.12
C SER A 10 -15.41 2.56 17.48
N ALA A 11 -14.11 2.81 17.25
CA ALA A 11 -13.49 4.11 17.50
C ALA A 11 -14.12 5.22 16.65
N ALA A 12 -14.37 4.97 15.36
CA ALA A 12 -15.03 5.91 14.46
C ALA A 12 -16.45 6.25 14.94
N ARG A 13 -17.20 5.25 15.43
CA ARG A 13 -18.55 5.45 15.96
C ARG A 13 -18.58 6.27 17.24
N ILE A 14 -17.66 6.00 18.17
CA ILE A 14 -17.52 6.76 19.42
C ILE A 14 -17.21 8.23 19.11
N LEU A 15 -16.27 8.48 18.19
CA LEU A 15 -15.85 9.83 17.82
C LEU A 15 -16.99 10.62 17.16
N MET A 16 -17.72 9.99 16.23
CA MET A 16 -18.87 10.62 15.55
C MET A 16 -20.17 10.59 16.37
N ARG A 17 -20.15 10.00 17.58
CA ARG A 17 -21.30 9.85 18.48
C ARG A 17 -22.53 9.23 17.79
N VAL A 18 -22.30 8.23 16.95
CA VAL A 18 -23.34 7.50 16.21
C VAL A 18 -23.73 6.20 16.91
N ARG A 19 -24.85 5.60 16.51
CA ARG A 19 -25.34 4.36 17.11
C ARG A 19 -24.46 3.17 16.70
N LYS A 20 -24.48 2.12 17.53
CA LYS A 20 -23.68 0.89 17.35
C LYS A 20 -23.89 0.23 15.97
N TYR A 21 -25.10 0.28 15.45
CA TYR A 21 -25.50 -0.41 14.22
C TYR A 21 -25.52 0.50 12.99
N ASP A 22 -25.17 1.78 13.14
CA ASP A 22 -25.12 2.69 12.00
C ASP A 22 -24.06 2.24 10.99
N HIS A 23 -24.37 2.46 9.70
CA HIS A 23 -23.51 2.11 8.58
C HIS A 23 -22.14 2.78 8.73
N ILE A 24 -21.09 1.96 8.74
CA ILE A 24 -19.74 2.44 9.04
C ILE A 24 -19.05 3.14 7.86
N THR A 25 -19.40 2.78 6.63
CA THR A 25 -18.82 3.33 5.40
C THR A 25 -18.93 4.87 5.30
N PRO A 26 -20.12 5.50 5.47
CA PRO A 26 -20.22 6.96 5.44
C PRO A 26 -19.43 7.62 6.57
N ILE A 27 -19.37 7.00 7.75
CA ILE A 27 -18.63 7.50 8.91
C ILE A 27 -17.13 7.53 8.62
N LEU A 28 -16.57 6.43 8.10
CA LEU A 28 -15.15 6.37 7.72
C LEU A 28 -14.83 7.35 6.58
N LYS A 29 -15.76 7.54 5.64
CA LYS A 29 -15.61 8.50 4.54
C LYS A 29 -15.54 9.94 5.09
N THR A 30 -16.44 10.31 5.99
CA THR A 30 -16.46 11.63 6.66
C THR A 30 -15.19 11.88 7.46
N LEU A 31 -14.69 10.88 8.18
CA LEU A 31 -13.43 10.98 8.94
C LEU A 31 -12.18 10.93 8.06
N HIS A 32 -12.35 10.65 6.76
CA HIS A 32 -11.25 10.40 5.84
C HIS A 32 -10.31 9.27 6.32
N TRP A 33 -10.90 8.23 6.92
CA TRP A 33 -10.20 7.04 7.44
C TRP A 33 -10.24 5.91 6.42
N LEU A 34 -9.07 5.38 6.07
CA LEU A 34 -8.96 4.17 5.27
C LEU A 34 -9.30 2.92 6.12
N PRO A 35 -10.01 1.92 5.56
CA PRO A 35 -10.09 0.58 6.13
C PRO A 35 -8.71 0.00 6.46
N VAL A 36 -8.63 -0.85 7.48
CA VAL A 36 -7.37 -1.40 8.01
C VAL A 36 -6.55 -2.08 6.92
N GLU A 37 -7.19 -2.83 6.03
CA GLU A 37 -6.54 -3.51 4.91
C GLU A 37 -5.79 -2.52 4.00
N LEU A 38 -6.47 -1.45 3.59
CA LEU A 38 -5.86 -0.40 2.77
C LEU A 38 -4.79 0.38 3.53
N ARG A 39 -4.88 0.50 4.86
CA ARG A 39 -3.79 1.10 5.66
C ARG A 39 -2.54 0.22 5.67
N ILE A 40 -2.69 -1.10 5.61
CA ILE A 40 -1.56 -2.02 5.50
C ILE A 40 -0.91 -1.85 4.13
N GLU A 41 -1.72 -1.86 3.05
CA GLU A 41 -1.21 -1.60 1.70
C GLU A 41 -0.50 -0.25 1.58
N PHE A 42 -1.07 0.79 2.19
CA PHE A 42 -0.46 2.11 2.26
C PHE A 42 0.93 2.04 2.89
N LYS A 43 1.06 1.41 4.06
CA LYS A 43 2.33 1.32 4.78
C LYS A 43 3.36 0.49 4.02
N VAL A 44 2.96 -0.65 3.45
CA VAL A 44 3.86 -1.49 2.65
C VAL A 44 4.35 -0.71 1.44
N SER A 45 3.46 -0.06 0.69
CA SER A 45 3.82 0.71 -0.52
C SER A 45 4.70 1.91 -0.22
N VAL A 46 4.49 2.60 0.90
CA VAL A 46 5.39 3.70 1.35
C VAL A 46 6.78 3.15 1.66
N LEU A 47 6.87 2.02 2.36
CA LEU A 47 8.16 1.39 2.62
C LEU A 47 8.84 0.95 1.31
N THR A 48 8.08 0.42 0.36
CA THR A 48 8.57 0.05 -0.97
C THR A 48 9.11 1.27 -1.74
N HIS A 49 8.38 2.39 -1.73
CA HIS A 49 8.84 3.65 -2.33
C HIS A 49 10.20 4.07 -1.78
N GLN A 50 10.37 4.00 -0.46
CA GLN A 50 11.64 4.33 0.20
C GLN A 50 12.78 3.37 -0.21
N CYS A 51 12.48 2.09 -0.43
CA CYS A 51 13.46 1.12 -0.90
C CYS A 51 13.87 1.36 -2.37
N VAL A 52 12.91 1.70 -3.22
CA VAL A 52 13.13 1.95 -4.66
C VAL A 52 13.91 3.24 -4.88
N HIS A 53 13.54 4.33 -4.19
CA HIS A 53 14.14 5.66 -4.38
C HIS A 53 15.26 6.01 -3.38
N GLY A 54 15.73 5.02 -2.61
CA GLY A 54 17.01 5.11 -1.91
C GLY A 54 17.01 5.77 -0.53
N THR A 55 15.86 5.94 0.13
CA THR A 55 15.80 6.48 1.50
C THR A 55 15.69 5.40 2.59
N ALA A 56 15.59 4.12 2.22
CA ALA A 56 15.49 3.02 3.16
C ALA A 56 16.87 2.41 3.51
N PRO A 57 17.01 1.80 4.69
CA PRO A 57 18.22 1.05 5.05
C PRO A 57 18.57 -0.08 4.05
N PRO A 58 19.86 -0.40 3.86
CA PRO A 58 20.31 -1.40 2.88
C PRO A 58 19.63 -2.77 3.03
N TYR A 59 19.47 -3.24 4.27
CA TYR A 59 18.87 -4.54 4.56
C TYR A 59 17.42 -4.67 4.06
N LEU A 60 16.66 -3.57 3.98
CA LEU A 60 15.31 -3.60 3.39
C LEU A 60 15.34 -3.56 1.87
N LYS A 61 16.29 -2.81 1.31
CA LYS A 61 16.46 -2.70 -0.14
C LYS A 61 16.86 -4.05 -0.74
N GLU A 62 17.73 -4.79 -0.07
CA GLU A 62 18.19 -6.12 -0.47
C GLU A 62 17.06 -7.17 -0.52
N LEU A 63 15.95 -6.96 0.20
CA LEU A 63 14.77 -7.82 0.13
C LEU A 63 13.98 -7.67 -1.17
N LEU A 64 14.23 -6.62 -1.95
CA LEU A 64 13.52 -6.31 -3.19
C LEU A 64 14.44 -6.42 -4.39
N THR A 65 13.97 -7.10 -5.44
CA THR A 65 14.69 -7.20 -6.71
C THR A 65 14.05 -6.27 -7.72
N THR A 66 14.81 -5.31 -8.26
CA THR A 66 14.34 -4.44 -9.34
C THR A 66 14.26 -5.23 -10.65
N HIS A 67 13.22 -4.95 -11.44
CA HIS A 67 13.06 -5.58 -12.74
C HIS A 67 13.92 -4.83 -13.77
N THR A 68 15.11 -5.35 -14.06
CA THR A 68 15.97 -4.84 -15.13
C THR A 68 15.71 -5.64 -16.42
N SER A 69 15.27 -4.95 -17.47
CA SER A 69 15.20 -5.54 -18.82
C SER A 69 16.58 -5.45 -19.48
N LEU A 70 17.03 -6.51 -20.14
CA LEU A 70 18.26 -6.52 -20.95
C LEU A 70 18.13 -5.70 -22.25
N ARG A 71 16.90 -5.34 -22.62
CA ARG A 71 16.59 -4.49 -23.78
C ARG A 71 15.87 -3.23 -23.32
N THR A 72 16.26 -2.07 -23.84
CA THR A 72 15.58 -0.79 -23.60
C THR A 72 14.20 -0.81 -24.25
N THR A 73 13.19 -1.21 -23.48
CA THR A 73 11.78 -1.21 -23.88
C THR A 73 11.07 -0.03 -23.24
N ARG A 74 9.90 0.37 -23.74
CA ARG A 74 9.08 1.45 -23.12
C ARG A 74 8.79 1.21 -21.62
N SER A 75 8.79 -0.05 -21.18
CA SER A 75 8.64 -0.46 -19.78
C SER A 75 9.90 -0.34 -18.91
N SER A 76 11.07 -0.02 -19.47
CA SER A 76 12.32 0.11 -18.71
C SER A 76 12.26 1.20 -17.65
N ASN A 77 11.44 2.24 -17.87
CA ASN A 77 11.30 3.38 -16.97
C ASN A 77 10.14 3.25 -15.97
N SER A 78 9.55 2.06 -15.83
CA SER A 78 8.34 1.85 -15.01
C SER A 78 8.61 1.47 -13.54
N TYR A 79 9.88 1.44 -13.10
CA TYR A 79 10.28 1.10 -11.73
C TYR A 79 9.63 -0.18 -11.19
N LEU A 80 9.43 -1.19 -12.04
CA LEU A 80 8.82 -2.46 -11.65
C LEU A 80 9.73 -3.28 -10.74
N LEU A 81 9.12 -4.04 -9.84
CA LEU A 81 9.81 -4.99 -8.97
C LEU A 81 9.53 -6.43 -9.44
N LYS A 82 10.50 -7.31 -9.29
CA LYS A 82 10.35 -8.73 -9.60
C LYS A 82 9.81 -9.46 -8.36
N PRO A 83 8.58 -10.00 -8.39
CA PRO A 83 8.05 -10.77 -7.27
C PRO A 83 8.85 -12.10 -7.13
N PRO A 84 9.23 -12.50 -5.90
CA PRO A 84 9.86 -13.78 -5.66
C PRO A 84 8.86 -14.92 -5.89
N ARG A 85 9.37 -16.10 -6.26
CA ARG A 85 8.55 -17.33 -6.32
C ARG A 85 8.38 -17.89 -4.91
N THR A 86 7.21 -17.71 -4.33
CA THR A 86 6.84 -18.30 -3.04
C THR A 86 6.21 -19.68 -3.25
N LYS A 87 6.62 -20.69 -2.47
CA LYS A 87 6.00 -22.02 -2.47
C LYS A 87 4.83 -22.11 -1.48
N LEU A 88 4.81 -21.23 -0.48
CA LEU A 88 3.84 -21.21 0.61
C LEU A 88 2.93 -19.98 0.51
N ARG A 89 1.68 -20.21 0.11
CA ARG A 89 0.67 -19.15 -0.11
C ARG A 89 0.25 -18.37 1.14
N THR A 90 0.58 -18.87 2.33
CA THR A 90 0.12 -18.28 3.59
C THR A 90 1.11 -17.27 4.15
N MET A 91 2.25 -17.73 4.67
CA MET A 91 3.25 -16.84 5.27
C MET A 91 4.19 -16.22 4.23
N GLY A 92 4.51 -16.96 3.17
CA GLY A 92 5.41 -16.49 2.11
C GLY A 92 4.86 -15.27 1.38
N ASP A 93 3.58 -15.31 1.02
CA ASP A 93 2.93 -14.20 0.29
C ASP A 93 2.74 -12.94 1.15
N ARG A 94 2.74 -13.11 2.47
CA ARG A 94 2.63 -12.00 3.44
C ARG A 94 3.97 -11.37 3.81
N ALA A 95 5.09 -12.01 3.45
CA ALA A 95 6.42 -11.47 3.70
C ALA A 95 6.64 -10.20 2.86
N PHE A 96 7.42 -9.24 3.39
CA PHE A 96 7.67 -7.98 2.70
C PHE A 96 8.22 -8.19 1.28
N CYS A 97 9.18 -9.11 1.11
CA CYS A 97 9.77 -9.42 -0.19
C CYS A 97 8.76 -9.91 -1.24
N SER A 98 7.62 -10.49 -0.83
CA SER A 98 6.56 -10.97 -1.74
C SER A 98 5.42 -9.96 -1.90
N ALA A 99 4.94 -9.40 -0.78
CA ALA A 99 3.82 -8.47 -0.76
C ALA A 99 4.17 -7.12 -1.40
N ALA A 100 5.39 -6.61 -1.16
CA ALA A 100 5.79 -5.29 -1.66
C ALA A 100 5.83 -5.21 -3.19
N PRO A 101 6.49 -6.14 -3.94
CA PRO A 101 6.45 -6.13 -5.40
C PRO A 101 5.03 -6.21 -5.96
N SER A 102 4.18 -7.03 -5.36
CA SER A 102 2.81 -7.24 -5.81
C SER A 102 1.97 -5.95 -5.68
N LEU A 103 2.04 -5.29 -4.52
CA LEU A 103 1.33 -4.03 -4.27
C LEU A 103 1.90 -2.88 -5.10
N TRP A 104 3.22 -2.78 -5.19
CA TRP A 104 3.91 -1.73 -5.94
C TRP A 104 3.60 -1.78 -7.43
N ASN A 105 3.67 -2.97 -8.03
CA ASN A 105 3.39 -3.14 -9.46
C ASN A 105 1.92 -2.91 -9.82
N ALA A 106 1.00 -3.09 -8.87
CA ALA A 106 -0.41 -2.76 -9.05
C ALA A 106 -0.70 -1.25 -9.07
N LEU A 107 0.27 -0.40 -8.68
CA LEU A 107 0.12 1.05 -8.72
C LEU A 107 0.21 1.59 -10.16
N PRO A 108 -0.54 2.65 -10.48
CA PRO A 108 -0.38 3.38 -11.74
C PRO A 108 1.05 3.87 -11.95
N ASP A 109 1.52 3.88 -13.21
CA ASP A 109 2.90 4.24 -13.57
C ASP A 109 3.31 5.62 -13.05
N HIS A 110 2.43 6.62 -13.15
CA HIS A 110 2.70 7.98 -12.68
C HIS A 110 2.94 8.07 -11.17
N MET A 111 2.43 7.11 -10.37
CA MET A 111 2.65 7.08 -8.92
C MET A 111 3.97 6.41 -8.54
N ARG A 112 4.55 5.60 -9.44
CA ARG A 112 5.84 4.94 -9.23
C ARG A 112 7.03 5.82 -9.62
N ALA A 113 6.80 6.85 -10.42
CA ALA A 113 7.81 7.81 -10.82
C ALA A 113 8.51 8.46 -9.59
N PRO A 114 9.78 8.89 -9.72
CA PRO A 114 10.52 9.52 -8.63
C PRO A 114 9.81 10.79 -8.17
N GLN A 115 9.51 10.84 -6.87
CA GLN A 115 8.88 11.97 -6.20
C GLN A 115 9.26 11.97 -4.73
N SER A 116 8.95 13.06 -4.01
CA SER A 116 9.16 13.10 -2.57
C SER A 116 8.26 12.08 -1.85
N VAL A 117 8.71 11.62 -0.69
CA VAL A 117 7.93 10.68 0.13
C VAL A 117 6.58 11.29 0.54
N GLU A 118 6.55 12.60 0.78
CA GLU A 118 5.35 13.36 1.13
C GLU A 118 4.36 13.41 -0.04
N ALA A 119 4.84 13.68 -1.26
CA ALA A 119 4.03 13.69 -2.47
C ALA A 119 3.45 12.30 -2.75
N PHE A 120 4.27 11.26 -2.64
CA PHE A 120 3.84 9.88 -2.78
C PHE A 120 2.77 9.50 -1.74
N LYS A 121 3.01 9.79 -0.45
CA LYS A 121 2.03 9.53 0.62
C LYS A 121 0.69 10.22 0.35
N LYS A 122 0.70 11.47 -0.11
CA LYS A 122 -0.53 12.21 -0.44
C LYS A 122 -1.25 11.53 -1.61
N GLY A 123 -0.56 11.30 -2.73
CA GLY A 123 -1.13 10.66 -3.91
C GLY A 123 -1.68 9.25 -3.62
N LEU A 124 -0.91 8.43 -2.90
CA LEU A 124 -1.30 7.07 -2.52
C LEU A 124 -2.53 7.06 -1.62
N LYS A 125 -2.59 7.96 -0.63
CA LYS A 125 -3.77 8.07 0.23
C LYS A 125 -5.00 8.41 -0.60
N THR A 126 -4.90 9.37 -1.53
CA THR A 126 -6.00 9.73 -2.43
C THR A 126 -6.43 8.55 -3.31
N HIS A 127 -5.48 7.82 -3.90
CA HIS A 127 -5.76 6.65 -4.73
C HIS A 127 -6.50 5.55 -3.95
N LEU A 128 -5.97 5.16 -2.79
CA LEU A 128 -6.60 4.14 -1.95
C LEU A 128 -7.95 4.58 -1.40
N PHE A 129 -8.12 5.87 -1.10
CA PHE A 129 -9.39 6.40 -0.61
C PHE A 129 -10.47 6.37 -1.69
N LYS A 130 -10.12 6.69 -2.94
CA LYS A 130 -11.01 6.48 -4.09
C LYS A 130 -11.35 5.00 -4.22
N ARG A 131 -10.38 4.09 -4.17
CA ARG A 131 -10.65 2.64 -4.24
C ARG A 131 -11.58 2.12 -3.13
N ALA A 132 -11.54 2.74 -1.96
CA ALA A 132 -12.34 2.34 -0.80
C ALA A 132 -13.80 2.81 -0.83
N PHE A 133 -14.06 3.99 -1.41
CA PHE A 133 -15.31 4.73 -1.24
C PHE A 133 -15.84 5.38 -2.54
N ALA A 134 -15.30 4.96 -3.69
CA ALA A 134 -15.82 5.28 -5.02
C ALA A 134 -17.18 4.62 -5.25
#